data_AF-A0A8S3A620-F1
#
_entry.id   AF-A0A8S3A620-F1
#
_cell.length_a   1.000
_cell.length_b   1.000
_cell.length_c   1.000
_cell.angle_alpha   90.00
_cell.angle_beta   90.00
_cell.angle_gamma   90.00
#
_symmetry.space_group_name_H-M   'P 1'
#
loop_
_entity.id
_entity.type
_entity.pdbx_description
1 polymer ?
#
loop_
_entity_poly.entity_id
_entity_poly.type
_entity_poly.pdbx_seq_one_letter_code
_entity_poly.pdbx_strand_id
1 'polypeptide(L)'
;MEGDQPFKIQNDYHKRATGFLHQALEFDEQSNNNEMAIRFYKQGIRELEKAVNLKIDPQDNRAMELRGKMRKNLDMARERLHVLQGLIHTDNAVPVKVHAIPTKAQQPTTPRQIVPLPPSASPLLIREKLKPKQTLVFTVSCRKNPHTERERQPSKPEHHEATAQTKSALLKLPNVDKQLISYILDEVIETKPNVKFTDI
;
A
#
# COMPACT_ATOMS: atom_id res chain seq x y z
N MET A 1 -43.42 3.66 0.47
CA MET A 1 -42.09 4.05 -0.05
C MET A 1 -41.12 4.17 1.11
N GLU A 2 -40.65 3.05 1.67
CA GLU A 2 -39.89 3.03 2.93
C GLU A 2 -38.56 2.25 2.87
N GLY A 3 -38.24 1.64 1.72
CA GLY A 3 -37.09 0.72 1.58
C GLY A 3 -35.69 1.37 1.51
N ASP A 4 -35.57 2.62 1.07
CA ASP A 4 -34.25 3.22 0.79
C ASP A 4 -33.64 4.04 1.95
N GLN A 5 -34.42 4.30 3.00
CA GLN A 5 -33.98 5.08 4.17
C GLN A 5 -32.77 4.46 4.90
N PRO A 6 -32.73 3.14 5.22
CA PRO A 6 -31.63 2.57 6.00
C PRO A 6 -30.30 2.63 5.23
N PHE A 7 -30.31 2.35 3.92
CA PHE A 7 -29.11 2.42 3.10
C PHE A 7 -28.58 3.86 2.97
N LYS A 8 -29.47 4.84 2.80
CA LYS A 8 -29.06 6.25 2.75
C LYS A 8 -28.40 6.69 4.06
N ILE A 9 -29.00 6.36 5.19
CA ILE A 9 -28.45 6.67 6.51
C ILE A 9 -27.08 5.98 6.70
N GLN A 10 -26.97 4.70 6.32
CA GLN A 10 -25.70 3.97 6.34
C GLN A 10 -24.64 4.67 5.48
N ASN A 11 -24.97 5.07 4.26
CA ASN A 11 -24.06 5.78 3.37
C ASN A 11 -23.64 7.15 3.91
N ASP A 12 -24.52 7.85 4.63
CA ASP A 12 -24.17 9.12 5.24
C ASP A 12 -23.19 8.94 6.41
N TYR A 13 -23.35 7.90 7.23
CA TYR A 13 -22.32 7.50 8.21
C TYR A 13 -21.01 7.13 7.52
N HIS A 14 -21.06 6.41 6.38
CA HIS A 14 -19.88 6.05 5.60
C HIS A 14 -19.07 7.30 5.23
N LYS A 15 -19.73 8.28 4.62
CA LYS A 15 -19.08 9.51 4.13
C LYS A 15 -18.41 10.28 5.26
N ARG A 16 -19.10 10.40 6.41
CA ARG A 16 -18.52 11.03 7.60
C ARG A 16 -17.30 10.26 8.11
N ALA A 17 -17.43 8.94 8.25
CA ALA A 17 -16.34 8.07 8.67
C ALA A 17 -15.11 8.19 7.74
N THR A 18 -15.30 8.11 6.42
CA THR A 18 -14.21 8.24 5.45
C THR A 18 -13.54 9.61 5.52
N GLY A 19 -14.30 10.68 5.77
CA GLY A 19 -13.73 12.01 5.97
C GLY A 19 -12.82 12.07 7.19
N PHE A 20 -13.26 11.54 8.33
CA PHE A 20 -12.42 11.48 9.53
C PHE A 20 -11.20 10.57 9.35
N LEU A 21 -11.34 9.42 8.68
CA LEU A 21 -10.22 8.53 8.42
C LEU A 21 -9.18 9.15 7.47
N HIS A 22 -9.62 9.94 6.48
CA HIS A 22 -8.71 10.69 5.61
C HIS A 22 -7.88 11.68 6.41
N GLN A 23 -8.52 12.47 7.27
CA GLN A 23 -7.81 13.40 8.17
C GLN A 23 -6.88 12.66 9.13
N ALA A 24 -7.31 11.50 9.66
CA ALA A 24 -6.46 10.69 10.52
C ALA A 24 -5.16 10.27 9.82
N LEU A 25 -5.25 9.82 8.56
CA LEU A 25 -4.09 9.45 7.75
C LEU A 25 -3.16 10.63 7.47
N GLU A 26 -3.71 11.80 7.13
CA GLU A 26 -2.90 13.02 6.93
C GLU A 26 -2.05 13.36 8.17
N PHE A 27 -2.63 13.25 9.36
CA PHE A 27 -1.91 13.49 10.62
C PHE A 27 -0.99 12.33 11.02
N ASP A 28 -1.32 11.11 10.64
CA ASP A 28 -0.54 9.91 10.95
C ASP A 28 0.76 9.81 10.12
N GLU A 29 0.73 10.35 8.90
CA GLU A 29 1.93 10.51 8.06
C GLU A 29 2.84 11.65 8.56
N GLN A 30 2.27 12.64 9.24
CA GLN A 30 3.00 13.72 9.88
C GLN A 30 3.53 13.24 11.24
N SER A 31 4.77 12.76 11.26
CA SER A 31 5.49 12.13 12.41
C SER A 31 5.42 12.82 13.80
N ASN A 32 4.84 14.01 13.88
CA ASN A 32 4.73 14.88 15.03
C ASN A 32 3.29 15.08 15.55
N ASN A 33 2.26 14.51 14.90
CA ASN A 33 0.85 14.78 15.21
C ASN A 33 0.02 13.54 15.59
N ASN A 34 0.63 12.57 16.28
CA ASN A 34 -0.04 11.32 16.71
C ASN A 34 -1.33 11.57 17.54
N GLU A 35 -1.36 12.61 18.37
CA GLU A 35 -2.55 12.95 19.16
C GLU A 35 -3.74 13.34 18.28
N MET A 36 -3.52 14.10 17.20
CA MET A 36 -4.57 14.47 16.26
C MET A 36 -5.02 13.26 15.45
N ALA A 37 -4.08 12.42 15.00
CA ALA A 37 -4.40 11.15 14.34
C ALA A 37 -5.31 10.27 15.21
N ILE A 38 -4.96 10.08 16.50
CA ILE A 38 -5.75 9.32 17.48
C ILE A 38 -7.18 9.88 17.60
N ARG A 39 -7.33 11.20 17.69
CA ARG A 39 -8.65 11.86 17.79
C ARG A 39 -9.51 11.57 16.57
N PHE A 40 -8.95 11.70 15.37
CA PHE A 40 -9.67 11.46 14.12
C PHE A 40 -9.97 9.98 13.90
N TYR A 41 -9.05 9.06 14.22
CA TYR A 41 -9.33 7.62 14.21
C TYR A 41 -10.48 7.27 15.15
N LYS A 42 -10.47 7.75 16.39
CA LYS A 42 -11.57 7.54 17.35
C LYS A 42 -12.92 8.04 16.81
N GLN A 43 -12.94 9.19 16.17
CA GLN A 43 -14.17 9.74 15.58
C GLN A 43 -14.64 8.94 14.37
N GLY A 44 -13.73 8.54 13.47
CA GLY A 44 -14.04 7.68 12.33
C GLY A 44 -14.59 6.31 12.76
N ILE A 45 -13.99 5.69 13.77
CA ILE A 45 -14.45 4.42 14.35
C ILE A 45 -15.88 4.56 14.88
N ARG A 46 -16.18 5.62 15.65
CA ARG A 46 -17.55 5.87 16.15
C ARG A 46 -18.60 5.94 15.04
N GLU A 47 -18.28 6.61 13.93
CA GLU A 47 -19.21 6.71 12.79
C GLU A 47 -19.37 5.36 12.06
N LEU A 48 -18.31 4.56 11.95
CA LEU A 48 -18.38 3.20 11.42
C LEU A 48 -19.22 2.27 12.30
N GLU A 49 -19.05 2.33 13.62
CA GLU A 49 -19.84 1.51 14.57
C GLU A 49 -21.32 1.80 14.46
N LYS A 50 -21.70 3.08 14.38
CA LYS A 50 -23.09 3.49 14.14
C LYS A 50 -23.62 2.90 12.85
N ALA A 51 -22.86 2.96 11.76
CA ALA A 51 -23.27 2.44 10.45
C ALA A 51 -23.41 0.90 10.44
N VAL A 52 -22.48 0.18 11.05
CA VAL A 52 -22.48 -1.29 11.11
C VAL A 52 -23.62 -1.82 11.97
N ASN A 53 -24.02 -1.08 13.00
CA ASN A 53 -25.13 -1.44 13.90
C ASN A 53 -26.53 -1.12 13.33
N LEU A 54 -26.63 -0.47 12.17
CA LEU A 54 -27.93 -0.24 11.54
C LEU A 54 -28.60 -1.56 11.13
N LYS A 55 -29.91 -1.64 11.38
CA LYS A 55 -30.75 -2.72 10.89
C LYS A 55 -31.00 -2.52 9.40
N ILE A 56 -30.26 -3.27 8.60
CA ILE A 56 -30.33 -3.28 7.13
C ILE A 56 -31.00 -4.57 6.71
N ASP A 57 -31.82 -4.51 5.66
CA ASP A 57 -32.40 -5.69 5.03
C ASP A 57 -31.28 -6.57 4.45
N PRO A 58 -31.15 -7.84 4.88
CA PRO A 58 -30.16 -8.76 4.31
C PRO A 58 -30.30 -8.98 2.80
N GLN A 59 -31.47 -8.71 2.21
CA GLN A 59 -31.66 -8.77 0.75
C GLN A 59 -31.07 -7.57 0.00
N ASP A 60 -30.79 -6.45 0.68
CA ASP A 60 -30.11 -5.32 0.04
C ASP A 60 -28.60 -5.58 -0.07
N ASN A 61 -28.22 -6.24 -1.18
CA ASN A 61 -26.83 -6.56 -1.50
C ASN A 61 -25.91 -5.34 -1.44
N ARG A 62 -26.38 -4.15 -1.83
CA ARG A 62 -25.57 -2.92 -1.85
C ARG A 62 -25.26 -2.48 -0.43
N ALA A 63 -26.26 -2.48 0.44
CA ALA A 63 -26.11 -2.13 1.84
C ALA A 63 -25.24 -3.14 2.60
N MET A 64 -25.36 -4.43 2.26
CA MET A 64 -24.54 -5.51 2.81
C MET A 64 -23.06 -5.40 2.39
N GLU A 65 -22.80 -5.12 1.11
CA GLU A 65 -21.44 -4.89 0.61
C GLU A 65 -20.79 -3.67 1.27
N LEU A 66 -21.54 -2.57 1.39
CA LEU A 66 -21.08 -1.36 2.07
C LEU A 66 -20.76 -1.65 3.55
N ARG A 67 -21.60 -2.45 4.22
CA ARG A 67 -21.36 -2.87 5.61
C ARG A 67 -20.09 -3.71 5.75
N GLY A 68 -19.82 -4.59 4.78
CA GLY A 68 -18.58 -5.36 4.73
C GLY A 68 -17.34 -4.47 4.65
N LYS A 69 -17.35 -3.47 3.77
CA LYS A 69 -16.27 -2.47 3.65
C LYS A 69 -16.08 -1.69 4.95
N MET A 70 -17.18 -1.28 5.59
CA MET A 70 -17.13 -0.58 6.88
C MET A 70 -16.53 -1.42 7.99
N ARG A 71 -16.87 -2.72 8.08
CA ARG A 71 -16.26 -3.63 9.07
C ARG A 71 -14.76 -3.78 8.85
N LYS A 72 -14.33 -4.01 7.61
CA LYS A 72 -12.89 -4.07 7.30
C LYS A 72 -12.17 -2.78 7.72
N ASN A 73 -12.76 -1.61 7.39
CA ASN A 73 -12.18 -0.33 7.79
C ASN A 73 -12.19 -0.11 9.31
N LEU A 74 -13.22 -0.59 10.00
CA LEU A 74 -13.33 -0.55 11.46
C LEU A 74 -12.18 -1.33 12.10
N ASP A 75 -11.93 -2.54 11.62
CA ASP A 75 -10.88 -3.42 12.14
C ASP A 75 -9.49 -2.80 11.93
N MET A 76 -9.19 -2.33 10.72
CA MET A 76 -7.92 -1.65 10.42
C MET A 76 -7.72 -0.36 11.24
N ALA A 77 -8.78 0.45 11.38
CA ALA A 77 -8.71 1.68 12.15
C ALA A 77 -8.48 1.41 13.65
N ARG A 78 -9.10 0.36 14.21
CA ARG A 78 -8.87 -0.07 15.59
C ARG A 78 -7.44 -0.57 15.79
N GLU A 79 -6.94 -1.40 14.89
CA GLU A 79 -5.56 -1.89 14.93
C GLU A 79 -4.56 -0.72 14.92
N ARG A 80 -4.72 0.21 13.97
CA ARG A 80 -3.86 1.40 13.89
C ARG A 80 -3.97 2.28 15.13
N LEU A 81 -5.18 2.46 15.67
CA LEU A 81 -5.40 3.20 16.91
C LEU A 81 -4.66 2.56 18.09
N HIS A 82 -4.68 1.24 18.22
CA HIS A 82 -3.96 0.56 19.30
C HIS A 82 -2.43 0.72 19.17
N VAL A 83 -1.89 0.69 17.96
CA VAL A 83 -0.47 0.99 17.69
C VAL A 83 -0.14 2.42 18.14
N LEU A 84 -0.94 3.41 17.74
CA LEU A 84 -0.74 4.81 18.13
C LEU A 84 -0.86 5.06 19.64
N GLN A 85 -1.68 4.26 20.33
CA GLN A 85 -1.83 4.34 21.78
C GLN A 85 -0.78 3.54 22.56
N GLY A 86 0.15 2.85 21.88
CA GLY A 86 1.16 2.00 22.52
C GLY A 86 0.57 0.76 23.21
N LEU A 87 -0.67 0.37 22.88
CA LEU A 87 -1.33 -0.82 23.45
C LEU A 87 -0.84 -2.12 22.81
N ILE A 88 -0.30 -2.04 21.58
CA ILE A 88 0.39 -3.15 20.92
C ILE A 88 1.85 -2.71 20.82
N HIS A 89 2.68 -3.22 21.73
CA HIS A 89 4.13 -3.13 21.58
C HIS A 89 4.49 -4.03 20.40
N THR A 90 4.88 -3.44 19.26
CA THR A 90 5.61 -4.20 18.27
C THR A 90 6.96 -4.51 18.91
N ASP A 91 7.18 -5.76 19.31
CA ASP A 91 8.40 -6.23 19.99
C ASP A 91 9.71 -6.09 19.16
N ASN A 92 9.73 -5.24 18.12
CA ASN A 92 10.86 -4.97 17.24
C ASN A 92 11.35 -3.51 17.27
N ALA A 93 10.94 -2.68 18.24
CA ALA A 93 11.52 -1.35 18.43
C ALA A 93 12.52 -1.35 19.60
N VAL A 94 13.81 -1.26 19.25
CA VAL A 94 14.92 -0.99 20.17
C VAL A 94 14.54 0.14 21.12
N PRO A 95 14.67 -0.01 22.45
CA PRO A 95 14.30 1.05 23.37
C PRO A 95 15.38 2.13 23.34
N VAL A 96 15.16 3.21 22.59
CA VAL A 96 15.86 4.47 22.84
C VAL A 96 15.31 5.04 24.14
N LYS A 97 15.95 4.61 25.23
CA LYS A 97 15.74 5.11 26.57
C LYS A 97 16.19 6.58 26.61
N VAL A 98 15.25 7.51 26.44
CA VAL A 98 15.46 8.92 26.79
C VAL A 98 15.52 8.98 28.31
N HIS A 99 16.72 9.08 28.87
CA HIS A 99 16.92 9.52 30.25
C HIS A 99 17.67 10.85 30.22
N ALA A 100 17.02 11.84 30.83
CA ALA A 100 17.52 13.19 30.95
C ALA A 100 18.87 13.26 31.69
N ILE A 101 19.68 14.20 31.23
CA ILE A 101 21.03 14.57 31.69
C ILE A 101 20.98 15.15 33.13
N PRO A 102 22.09 15.06 33.91
CA PRO A 102 22.75 16.32 34.26
C PRO A 102 24.30 16.32 34.10
N THR A 103 24.76 17.29 33.30
CA THR A 103 25.89 18.22 33.48
C THR A 103 27.27 17.72 33.97
N LYS A 104 28.33 17.85 33.14
CA LYS A 104 29.45 18.82 33.31
C LYS A 104 30.53 18.75 32.19
N ALA A 105 30.80 19.93 31.61
CA ALA A 105 31.95 20.46 30.85
C ALA A 105 33.07 19.57 30.25
N GLN A 106 33.35 19.76 28.95
CA GLN A 106 34.56 20.42 28.39
C GLN A 106 34.51 20.44 26.82
N GLN A 107 34.78 21.60 26.22
CA GLN A 107 35.10 21.80 24.78
C GLN A 107 36.64 21.81 24.58
N PRO A 108 37.28 21.97 23.39
CA PRO A 108 36.79 22.28 22.03
C PRO A 108 37.49 21.54 20.83
N THR A 109 36.93 21.63 19.60
CA THR A 109 37.56 22.15 18.36
C THR A 109 36.73 21.86 17.09
N THR A 110 36.70 22.84 16.17
CA THR A 110 35.98 22.99 14.88
C THR A 110 36.78 22.37 13.70
N PRO A 111 36.41 22.42 12.39
CA PRO A 111 35.35 23.21 11.72
C PRO A 111 34.51 22.55 10.57
N ARG A 112 33.28 23.06 10.44
CA ARG A 112 32.58 23.58 9.23
C ARG A 112 32.92 22.98 7.85
N GLN A 113 31.95 22.32 7.22
CA GLN A 113 31.69 22.49 5.78
C GLN A 113 30.20 22.65 5.47
N ILE A 114 29.96 23.42 4.43
CA ILE A 114 28.73 24.14 4.07
C ILE A 114 28.31 23.67 2.67
N VAL A 115 27.00 23.77 2.40
CA VAL A 115 26.25 23.79 1.11
C VAL A 115 26.03 22.47 0.34
N PRO A 116 25.03 22.40 -0.57
CA PRO A 116 23.59 22.68 -0.36
C PRO A 116 22.67 21.66 -1.08
N LEU A 117 21.40 21.63 -0.68
CA LEU A 117 20.29 20.94 -1.36
C LEU A 117 19.84 21.72 -2.61
N PRO A 118 19.57 21.08 -3.77
CA PRO A 118 18.77 21.69 -4.83
C PRO A 118 17.26 21.39 -4.66
N PRO A 119 16.37 22.37 -4.92
CA PRO A 119 14.93 22.23 -4.79
C PRO A 119 14.22 21.99 -6.15
N SER A 120 12.98 21.51 -6.05
CA SER A 120 11.83 21.84 -6.91
C SER A 120 11.80 21.34 -8.35
N ALA A 121 10.78 20.53 -8.69
CA ALA A 121 9.58 21.04 -9.38
C ALA A 121 8.70 19.89 -9.88
N SER A 122 7.50 19.78 -9.34
CA SER A 122 6.33 19.26 -10.08
C SER A 122 5.34 20.42 -10.19
N PRO A 123 4.95 20.86 -11.39
CA PRO A 123 3.96 21.90 -11.52
C PRO A 123 2.52 21.34 -11.57
N LEU A 124 1.72 21.88 -10.64
CA LEU A 124 0.42 22.51 -10.86
C LEU A 124 -0.84 21.64 -11.03
N LEU A 125 -1.58 21.63 -9.91
CA LEU A 125 -3.03 21.74 -9.84
C LEU A 125 -3.59 22.76 -10.86
N ILE A 126 -4.57 22.34 -11.66
CA ILE A 126 -5.64 23.24 -12.10
C ILE A 126 -6.98 22.66 -11.64
N ARG A 127 -7.50 23.33 -10.62
CA ARG A 127 -8.88 23.34 -10.15
C ARG A 127 -9.67 24.20 -11.14
N GLU A 128 -10.78 23.70 -11.69
CA GLU A 128 -11.93 24.52 -12.06
C GLU A 128 -13.25 23.73 -11.87
N LYS A 129 -14.17 24.35 -11.12
CA LYS A 129 -15.61 24.03 -11.12
C LYS A 129 -16.25 24.91 -12.18
N LEU A 130 -17.23 24.38 -12.92
CA LEU A 130 -18.59 24.93 -13.13
C LEU A 130 -19.35 24.06 -14.17
N LYS A 131 -20.67 23.90 -13.97
CA LYS A 131 -21.68 23.19 -14.80
C LYS A 131 -22.39 24.24 -15.71
N PRO A 132 -23.45 23.95 -16.51
CA PRO A 132 -23.86 22.78 -17.32
C PRO A 132 -24.33 23.15 -18.76
N LYS A 133 -24.80 22.15 -19.54
CA LYS A 133 -25.86 22.15 -20.60
C LYS A 133 -25.45 21.74 -22.03
N GLN A 134 -26.18 20.72 -22.52
CA GLN A 134 -26.82 20.58 -23.86
C GLN A 134 -25.91 20.38 -25.08
N THR A 135 -26.19 19.63 -26.15
CA THR A 135 -27.20 18.64 -26.62
C THR A 135 -26.60 18.08 -27.95
N LEU A 136 -27.14 16.96 -28.48
CA LEU A 136 -27.10 16.50 -29.90
C LEU A 136 -25.83 15.74 -30.34
N VAL A 137 -25.85 14.40 -30.44
CA VAL A 137 -26.32 13.48 -31.52
C VAL A 137 -25.49 13.46 -32.82
N PHE A 138 -25.32 12.23 -33.35
CA PHE A 138 -24.89 11.83 -34.72
C PHE A 138 -23.37 12.00 -35.03
N THR A 139 -22.63 11.12 -35.71
CA THR A 139 -22.89 9.88 -36.49
C THR A 139 -21.59 9.12 -36.80
N VAL A 140 -21.77 7.86 -37.18
CA VAL A 140 -20.89 6.90 -37.89
C VAL A 140 -19.80 7.45 -38.82
N SER A 141 -18.64 6.79 -38.87
CA SER A 141 -18.11 6.14 -40.10
C SER A 141 -16.78 5.39 -39.86
N CYS A 142 -16.68 4.22 -40.48
CA CYS A 142 -15.54 3.29 -40.47
C CYS A 142 -14.38 3.77 -41.36
N ARG A 143 -13.15 3.26 -41.14
CA ARG A 143 -12.35 2.52 -42.16
C ARG A 143 -10.94 2.10 -41.67
N LYS A 144 -10.72 0.77 -41.78
CA LYS A 144 -9.55 0.03 -42.33
C LYS A 144 -8.22 -0.10 -41.55
N ASN A 145 -8.00 -1.37 -41.17
CA ASN A 145 -6.78 -2.16 -40.91
C ASN A 145 -5.65 -1.99 -41.97
N PRO A 146 -4.36 -2.41 -41.75
CA PRO A 146 -4.02 -3.84 -41.54
C PRO A 146 -2.83 -4.22 -40.62
N HIS A 147 -2.97 -5.44 -40.07
CA HIS A 147 -2.01 -6.54 -39.87
C HIS A 147 -0.50 -6.24 -39.76
N THR A 148 0.10 -6.68 -38.66
CA THR A 148 1.36 -7.46 -38.70
C THR A 148 1.31 -8.55 -37.62
N GLU A 149 1.28 -9.80 -38.07
CA GLU A 149 1.56 -10.99 -37.28
C GLU A 149 3.01 -10.99 -36.82
N ARG A 150 3.26 -11.43 -35.58
CA ARG A 150 4.55 -12.06 -35.27
C ARG A 150 4.32 -13.30 -34.43
N GLU A 151 4.71 -14.41 -35.05
CA GLU A 151 4.70 -15.80 -34.60
C GLU A 151 5.12 -16.00 -33.14
N ARG A 152 4.39 -16.90 -32.48
CA ARG A 152 4.82 -17.62 -31.28
C ARG A 152 5.58 -18.87 -31.73
N GLN A 153 6.80 -19.05 -31.26
CA GLN A 153 7.46 -20.36 -31.27
C GLN A 153 7.40 -21.00 -29.87
N PRO A 154 7.10 -22.31 -29.77
CA PRO A 154 7.14 -23.07 -28.53
C PRO A 154 8.47 -23.83 -28.38
N SER A 155 9.17 -23.66 -27.26
CA SER A 155 10.37 -24.44 -26.92
C SER A 155 10.07 -25.43 -25.80
N LYS A 156 10.45 -26.69 -26.04
CA LYS A 156 10.45 -27.84 -25.12
C LYS A 156 11.25 -27.59 -23.82
N PRO A 157 10.99 -28.36 -22.75
CA PRO A 157 11.74 -28.26 -21.50
C PRO A 157 13.08 -28.99 -21.62
N GLU A 158 14.19 -28.26 -21.52
CA GLU A 158 15.52 -28.82 -21.32
C GLU A 158 15.80 -28.93 -19.82
N HIS A 159 16.18 -30.13 -19.36
CA HIS A 159 16.71 -30.34 -18.02
C HIS A 159 18.14 -29.80 -17.96
N HIS A 160 18.33 -28.60 -17.41
CA HIS A 160 19.65 -28.00 -17.27
C HIS A 160 20.25 -28.34 -15.90
N GLU A 161 21.25 -29.21 -15.92
CA GLU A 161 22.32 -29.19 -14.92
C GLU A 161 23.16 -27.92 -15.17
N ALA A 162 23.33 -27.07 -14.16
CA ALA A 162 24.00 -25.78 -14.32
C ALA A 162 25.50 -26.01 -14.52
N THR A 163 25.97 -26.01 -15.78
CA THR A 163 27.40 -26.04 -16.10
C THR A 163 28.10 -24.81 -15.52
N ALA A 164 29.36 -24.98 -15.10
CA ALA A 164 30.17 -23.96 -14.41
C ALA A 164 30.23 -22.59 -15.13
N GLN A 165 30.02 -22.57 -16.44
CA GLN A 165 29.93 -21.34 -17.24
C GLN A 165 28.73 -20.46 -16.86
N THR A 166 27.57 -21.05 -16.55
CA THR A 166 26.35 -20.29 -16.19
C THR A 166 26.48 -19.62 -14.82
N LYS A 167 27.11 -20.29 -13.84
CA LYS A 167 27.41 -19.71 -12.52
C LYS A 167 28.26 -18.45 -12.63
N SER A 168 29.32 -18.49 -13.44
CA SER A 168 30.24 -17.37 -13.61
C SER A 168 29.64 -16.15 -14.32
N ALA A 169 28.63 -16.38 -15.19
CA ALA A 169 27.92 -15.31 -15.89
C ALA A 169 26.96 -14.57 -14.94
N LEU A 170 26.29 -15.29 -14.03
CA LEU A 170 25.36 -14.70 -13.06
C LEU A 170 26.07 -13.87 -11.99
N LEU A 171 27.28 -14.22 -11.60
CA LEU A 171 28.10 -13.42 -10.67
C LEU A 171 28.54 -12.04 -11.23
N LYS A 172 28.31 -11.77 -12.52
CA LYS A 172 28.71 -10.53 -13.20
C LYS A 172 27.55 -9.54 -13.35
N LEU A 173 26.38 -9.81 -12.79
CA LEU A 173 25.23 -8.90 -12.86
C LEU A 173 25.52 -7.61 -12.05
N PRO A 174 25.60 -6.44 -12.70
CA PRO A 174 25.70 -5.17 -11.97
C PRO A 174 24.34 -4.93 -11.30
N ASN A 175 24.36 -4.48 -10.04
CA ASN A 175 23.18 -4.25 -9.18
C ASN A 175 22.63 -5.49 -8.45
N VAL A 176 23.31 -6.63 -8.49
CA VAL A 176 22.97 -7.81 -7.67
C VAL A 176 24.16 -8.17 -6.80
N ASP A 177 23.92 -8.42 -5.50
CA ASP A 177 24.98 -8.82 -4.58
C ASP A 177 25.51 -10.21 -4.94
N LYS A 178 26.82 -10.31 -5.14
CA LYS A 178 27.51 -11.56 -5.46
C LYS A 178 27.31 -12.62 -4.36
N GLN A 179 27.24 -12.20 -3.09
CA GLN A 179 27.02 -13.12 -1.97
C GLN A 179 25.62 -13.71 -2.02
N LEU A 180 24.62 -12.89 -2.35
CA LEU A 180 23.24 -13.34 -2.54
C LEU A 180 23.14 -14.33 -3.71
N ILE A 181 23.82 -14.05 -4.82
CA ILE A 181 23.84 -14.95 -5.99
C ILE A 181 24.46 -16.29 -5.64
N SER A 182 25.59 -16.32 -4.92
CA SER A 182 26.21 -17.57 -4.47
C SER A 182 25.27 -18.37 -3.58
N TYR A 183 24.69 -17.70 -2.57
CA TYR A 183 23.77 -18.33 -1.63
C TYR A 183 22.56 -18.97 -2.32
N ILE A 184 21.93 -18.26 -3.27
CA ILE A 184 20.80 -18.78 -4.04
C ILE A 184 21.22 -19.95 -4.95
N LEU A 185 22.39 -19.84 -5.60
CA LEU A 185 22.89 -20.92 -6.46
C LEU A 185 23.19 -22.19 -5.67
N ASP A 186 23.76 -22.07 -4.48
CA ASP A 186 24.07 -23.21 -3.63
C ASP A 186 22.75 -23.84 -3.11
N GLU A 187 21.79 -23.03 -2.65
CA GLU A 187 20.47 -23.52 -2.21
C GLU A 187 19.73 -24.26 -3.33
N VAL A 188 19.63 -23.71 -4.55
CA VAL A 188 18.90 -24.32 -5.67
C VAL A 188 19.63 -25.53 -6.27
N ILE A 189 20.96 -25.58 -6.20
CA ILE A 189 21.74 -26.70 -6.74
C ILE A 189 21.79 -27.86 -5.75
N GLU A 190 21.87 -27.58 -4.46
CA GLU A 190 21.93 -28.60 -3.40
C GLU A 190 20.55 -29.19 -3.09
N THR A 191 19.45 -28.46 -3.33
CA THR A 191 18.07 -28.93 -3.09
C THR A 191 17.39 -29.63 -4.27
N LYS A 192 18.09 -29.98 -5.36
CA LYS A 192 17.46 -30.73 -6.47
C LYS A 192 17.26 -32.20 -6.11
N PRO A 193 16.01 -32.72 -5.99
CA PRO A 193 15.79 -34.16 -5.95
C PRO A 193 16.21 -34.78 -7.29
N ASN A 194 17.08 -35.78 -7.24
CA ASN A 194 17.49 -36.54 -8.42
C ASN A 194 16.35 -37.46 -8.87
N VAL A 195 15.46 -36.92 -9.71
CA VAL A 195 14.32 -37.66 -10.26
C VAL A 195 14.79 -38.41 -11.51
N LYS A 196 14.94 -39.73 -11.37
CA LYS A 196 15.13 -40.64 -12.51
C LYS A 196 13.76 -41.09 -12.99
N PHE A 197 13.47 -40.86 -14.26
CA PHE A 197 12.27 -41.40 -14.91
C PHE A 197 12.62 -42.75 -15.53
N THR A 198 12.43 -43.84 -14.79
CA THR A 198 12.63 -45.21 -15.28
C THR A 198 11.35 -45.90 -15.75
N ASP A 199 10.21 -45.21 -15.70
CA ASP A 199 8.93 -45.76 -16.12
C ASP A 199 8.58 -45.31 -17.55
N ILE A 200 8.84 -46.20 -18.52
CA ILE A 200 8.17 -46.29 -19.82
C ILE A 200 7.94 -47.75 -20.18
#